data_AF-A0A7W8M4Y4-F1
#
_entry.id   AF-A0A7W8M4Y4-F1
#
_cell.length_a   1.000
_cell.length_b   1.000
_cell.length_c   1.000
_cell.angle_alpha   90.00
_cell.angle_beta   90.00
_cell.angle_gamma   90.00
#
_symmetry.space_group_name_H-M   'P 1'
#
loop_
_entity.id
_entity.type
_entity.pdbx_description
1 polymer ?
#
loop_
_entity_poly.entity_id
_entity_poly.type
_entity_poly.pdbx_seq_one_letter_code
_entity_poly.pdbx_strand_id
1 'polypeptide(L)'
;MNGKPLPVGVDNFSEIIEEGYFYVDKTLLIKELLDMKGEVNRFNRPRRFGKTLNMSMLRYFFEKGGDDHSHLFRGLKIMAAGDEYLAHMGKYPVVSISLKSMKLASYEQAFEMLKKIMAEEYLRHWADIGDSDRLTQPQKESFLRIRDMKGTFGDYLDALKFLTECLYQCAGEKAVVLIDEYDVPLENAWFSGFYDQMITVIRSLFESALKTNDHLAFAVVTGCLRISRESIFTGLNNLKINSITSTAFSEHYGFTQGEVDEMLKAYRLSEKRGEIRDWYNGYCFGTSQVYNPWSVINYVDACRADADGNAEKHEKLYCAF
;
A
#
# COMPACT_ATOMS: atom_id res chain seq x y z
N MET A 1 25.91 6.58 21.26
CA MET A 1 24.95 6.88 20.17
C MET A 1 23.82 5.91 20.33
N ASN A 2 22.67 6.39 20.81
CA ASN A 2 21.45 5.59 20.86
C ASN A 2 21.06 5.23 19.43
N GLY A 3 20.64 3.98 19.18
CA GLY A 3 20.21 3.55 17.86
C GLY A 3 19.08 4.44 17.31
N LYS A 4 18.88 4.41 15.98
CA LYS A 4 17.76 5.09 15.32
C LYS A 4 16.43 4.79 16.04
N PRO A 5 15.45 5.70 16.07
CA PRO A 5 14.13 5.39 16.62
C PRO A 5 13.47 4.25 15.85
N LEU A 6 12.70 3.41 16.53
CA LEU A 6 11.92 2.33 15.91
C LEU A 6 10.59 2.89 15.39
N PRO A 7 10.14 2.52 14.17
CA PRO A 7 8.94 3.08 13.56
C PRO A 7 7.66 2.42 14.10
N VAL A 8 7.39 2.54 15.39
CA VAL A 8 6.16 2.02 16.02
C VAL A 8 4.98 2.89 15.57
N GLY A 9 4.12 2.36 14.71
CA GLY A 9 2.91 3.06 14.24
C GLY A 9 3.11 3.93 13.00
N VAL A 10 4.33 4.03 12.48
CA VAL A 10 4.63 4.81 11.27
C VAL A 10 4.48 3.93 10.03
N ASP A 11 3.60 4.32 9.11
CA ASP A 11 3.33 3.59 7.85
C ASP A 11 3.59 4.43 6.58
N ASN A 12 4.12 5.65 6.73
CA ASN A 12 4.59 6.48 5.63
C ASN A 12 6.10 6.29 5.39
N PHE A 13 6.48 5.95 4.17
CA PHE A 13 7.87 5.72 3.79
C PHE A 13 8.75 6.97 3.87
N SER A 14 8.25 8.14 3.45
CA SER A 14 8.98 9.41 3.56
C SER A 14 9.29 9.74 5.01
N GLU A 15 8.29 9.62 5.88
CA GLU A 15 8.44 9.88 7.32
C GLU A 15 9.50 8.96 7.94
N ILE A 16 9.49 7.66 7.61
CA ILE A 16 10.52 6.71 8.09
C ILE A 16 11.94 7.16 7.71
N ILE A 17 12.13 7.61 6.46
CA ILE A 17 13.46 7.97 5.95
C ILE A 17 13.91 9.35 6.48
N GLU A 18 13.04 10.35 6.41
CA GLU A 18 13.36 11.75 6.71
C GLU A 18 13.52 12.00 8.21
N GLU A 19 12.68 11.38 9.04
CA GLU A 19 12.80 11.45 10.51
C GLU A 19 13.87 10.48 11.06
N GLY A 20 14.55 9.75 10.17
CA GLY A 20 15.70 8.92 10.52
C GLY A 20 15.37 7.66 11.32
N TYR A 21 14.16 7.11 11.17
CA TYR A 21 13.77 5.84 11.77
C TYR A 21 14.63 4.66 11.27
N PHE A 22 14.66 3.59 12.06
CA PHE A 22 15.22 2.33 11.61
C PHE A 22 14.31 1.72 10.53
N TYR A 23 14.89 1.48 9.36
CA TYR A 23 14.19 0.97 8.19
C TYR A 23 14.83 -0.33 7.71
N VAL A 24 14.02 -1.37 7.54
CA VAL A 24 14.42 -2.59 6.85
C VAL A 24 14.13 -2.42 5.38
N ASP A 25 15.18 -2.39 4.56
CA ASP A 25 15.08 -2.04 3.15
C ASP A 25 14.41 -3.13 2.30
N LYS A 26 13.19 -2.81 1.85
CA LYS A 26 12.33 -3.60 0.95
C LYS A 26 12.21 -3.01 -0.47
N THR A 27 13.07 -2.06 -0.84
CA THR A 27 12.95 -1.34 -2.12
C THR A 27 13.13 -2.21 -3.36
N LEU A 28 13.70 -3.42 -3.23
CA LEU A 28 13.74 -4.40 -4.32
C LEU A 28 12.35 -4.92 -4.75
N LEU A 29 11.30 -4.68 -3.95
CA LEU A 29 9.92 -4.87 -4.38
C LEU A 29 9.62 -4.15 -5.71
N ILE A 30 10.17 -2.94 -5.90
CA ILE A 30 10.02 -2.15 -7.11
C ILE A 30 10.59 -2.91 -8.33
N LYS A 31 11.81 -3.43 -8.18
CA LYS A 31 12.48 -4.22 -9.21
C LYS A 31 11.64 -5.43 -9.61
N GLU A 32 11.19 -6.21 -8.62
CA GLU A 32 10.40 -7.42 -8.89
C GLU A 32 9.04 -7.12 -9.54
N LEU A 33 8.40 -6.01 -9.17
CA LEU A 33 7.17 -5.55 -9.82
C LEU A 33 7.38 -5.22 -11.30
N LEU A 34 8.47 -4.52 -11.61
CA LEU A 34 8.81 -4.14 -12.99
C LEU A 34 9.20 -5.38 -13.83
N ASP A 35 9.95 -6.32 -13.26
CA ASP A 35 10.32 -7.59 -13.91
C ASP A 35 9.09 -8.46 -14.19
N MET A 36 8.11 -8.45 -13.28
CA MET A 36 6.90 -9.24 -13.37
C MET A 36 6.04 -8.86 -14.58
N LYS A 37 6.05 -7.58 -14.98
CA LYS A 37 5.23 -7.01 -16.06
C LYS A 37 3.74 -7.36 -15.95
N GLY A 38 3.24 -7.52 -14.72
CA GLY A 38 1.84 -7.79 -14.45
C GLY A 38 1.04 -6.48 -14.53
N GLU A 39 -0.06 -6.49 -15.27
CA GLU A 39 -0.93 -5.30 -15.38
C GLU A 39 -1.68 -5.03 -14.07
N VAL A 40 -2.11 -6.07 -13.35
CA VAL A 40 -2.74 -5.93 -12.03
C VAL A 40 -2.08 -6.91 -11.05
N ASN A 41 -1.39 -6.38 -10.05
CA ASN A 41 -0.58 -7.15 -9.10
C ASN A 41 -1.25 -7.14 -7.73
N ARG A 42 -1.82 -8.27 -7.31
CA ARG A 42 -2.52 -8.38 -6.02
C ARG A 42 -1.65 -9.06 -4.97
N PHE A 43 -1.45 -8.39 -3.84
CA PHE A 43 -0.71 -8.89 -2.69
C PHE A 43 -1.64 -9.14 -1.50
N ASN A 44 -1.88 -10.41 -1.21
CA ASN A 44 -2.60 -10.82 0.00
C ASN A 44 -1.57 -11.18 1.07
N ARG A 45 -1.48 -10.39 2.14
CA ARG A 45 -0.57 -10.61 3.27
C ARG A 45 -1.29 -10.32 4.58
N PRO A 46 -0.96 -10.99 5.69
CA PRO A 46 -1.61 -10.74 6.98
C PRO A 46 -1.47 -9.29 7.45
N ARG A 47 -2.24 -8.93 8.49
CA ARG A 47 -2.20 -7.60 9.10
C ARG A 47 -0.79 -7.29 9.62
N ARG A 48 -0.38 -6.02 9.52
CA ARG A 48 0.90 -5.51 10.05
C ARG A 48 2.18 -6.06 9.38
N PHE A 49 2.08 -6.58 8.15
CA PHE A 49 3.22 -7.05 7.34
C PHE A 49 3.86 -5.97 6.44
N GLY A 50 3.64 -4.69 6.73
CA GLY A 50 4.25 -3.58 5.97
C GLY A 50 3.56 -3.25 4.64
N LYS A 51 2.29 -3.65 4.45
CA LYS A 51 1.56 -3.37 3.19
C LYS A 51 1.43 -1.88 2.89
N THR A 52 0.88 -1.11 3.81
CA THR A 52 0.70 0.35 3.67
C THR A 52 2.04 1.07 3.49
N LEU A 53 3.08 0.66 4.23
CA LEU A 53 4.44 1.17 4.05
C LEU A 53 5.00 0.90 2.64
N ASN A 54 4.77 -0.30 2.11
CA ASN A 54 5.18 -0.60 0.75
C ASN A 54 4.36 0.21 -0.28
N MET A 55 3.06 0.43 -0.03
CA MET A 55 2.24 1.27 -0.91
C MET A 55 2.73 2.71 -0.96
N SER A 56 3.09 3.31 0.18
CA SER A 56 3.68 4.65 0.22
C SER A 56 5.05 4.69 -0.46
N MET A 57 5.91 3.70 -0.25
CA MET A 57 7.20 3.57 -0.95
C MET A 57 7.02 3.50 -2.48
N LEU A 58 6.08 2.68 -2.98
CA LEU A 58 5.82 2.57 -4.42
C LEU A 58 5.31 3.89 -5.00
N ARG A 59 4.44 4.60 -4.26
CA ARG A 59 3.98 5.94 -4.64
C ARG A 59 5.18 6.88 -4.80
N TYR A 60 5.99 7.06 -3.77
CA TYR A 60 7.16 7.96 -3.83
C TYR A 60 8.17 7.58 -4.92
N PHE A 61 8.29 6.29 -5.26
CA PHE A 61 9.18 5.87 -6.35
C PHE A 61 8.62 6.26 -7.72
N PHE A 62 7.36 5.93 -8.02
CA PHE A 62 6.82 6.07 -9.38
C PHE A 62 6.24 7.46 -9.67
N GLU A 63 5.79 8.19 -8.65
CA GLU A 63 4.98 9.40 -8.79
C GLU A 63 5.72 10.54 -9.46
N LYS A 64 5.17 10.99 -10.59
CA LYS A 64 5.55 12.18 -11.34
C LYS A 64 4.80 13.39 -10.81
N GLY A 65 5.48 14.53 -10.76
CA GLY A 65 4.90 15.80 -10.30
C GLY A 65 5.05 15.98 -8.80
N GLY A 66 4.97 17.23 -8.34
CA GLY A 66 5.31 17.62 -6.97
C GLY A 66 6.83 17.78 -6.76
N ASP A 67 7.33 17.29 -5.62
CA ASP A 67 8.73 17.36 -5.22
C ASP A 67 9.56 16.20 -5.79
N ASP A 68 10.86 16.41 -6.02
CA ASP A 68 11.79 15.31 -6.34
C ASP A 68 11.93 14.38 -5.13
N HIS A 69 11.47 13.13 -5.27
CA HIS A 69 11.52 12.11 -4.23
C HIS A 69 12.77 11.22 -4.29
N SER A 70 13.70 11.48 -5.20
CA SER A 70 14.93 10.68 -5.38
C SER A 70 15.79 10.62 -4.10
N HIS A 71 15.72 11.64 -3.24
CA HIS A 71 16.44 11.67 -1.97
C HIS A 71 16.00 10.57 -1.00
N LEU A 72 14.72 10.17 -1.04
CA LEU A 72 14.16 9.12 -0.18
C LEU A 72 14.77 7.75 -0.44
N PHE A 73 15.33 7.53 -1.65
CA PHE A 73 15.89 6.25 -2.05
C PHE A 73 17.41 6.17 -1.91
N ARG A 74 18.09 7.26 -1.54
CA ARG A 74 19.55 7.29 -1.45
C ARG A 74 20.06 6.24 -0.45
N GLY A 75 20.99 5.41 -0.91
CA GLY A 75 21.58 4.34 -0.09
C GLY A 75 20.71 3.09 0.07
N LEU A 76 19.55 3.03 -0.58
CA LEU A 76 18.68 1.84 -0.60
C LEU A 76 19.02 0.93 -1.79
N LYS A 77 18.69 -0.36 -1.66
CA LYS A 77 19.01 -1.44 -2.60
C LYS A 77 18.52 -1.15 -4.02
N ILE A 78 17.37 -0.48 -4.19
CA ILE A 78 16.85 -0.12 -5.53
C ILE A 78 17.79 0.78 -6.32
N MET A 79 18.60 1.62 -5.65
CA MET A 79 19.58 2.49 -6.32
C MET A 79 20.71 1.71 -6.97
N ALA A 80 20.92 0.45 -6.57
CA ALA A 80 21.89 -0.46 -7.17
C ALA A 80 21.26 -1.47 -8.14
N ALA A 81 19.96 -1.37 -8.42
CA ALA A 81 19.25 -2.35 -9.26
C ALA A 81 19.54 -2.20 -10.75
N GLY A 82 19.95 -1.00 -11.20
CA GLY A 82 20.30 -0.70 -12.59
C GLY A 82 19.42 0.39 -13.23
N ASP A 83 19.95 1.04 -14.26
CA ASP A 83 19.34 2.20 -14.92
C ASP A 83 17.96 1.90 -15.52
N GLU A 84 17.73 0.65 -15.96
CA GLU A 84 16.44 0.23 -16.50
C GLU A 84 15.31 0.34 -15.47
N TYR A 85 15.59 0.12 -14.18
CA TYR A 85 14.62 0.27 -13.10
C TYR A 85 14.51 1.72 -12.65
N LEU A 86 15.64 2.43 -12.56
CA LEU A 86 15.67 3.84 -12.16
C LEU A 86 15.00 4.77 -13.18
N ALA A 87 14.94 4.38 -14.46
CA ALA A 87 14.19 5.09 -15.50
C ALA A 87 12.66 5.16 -15.24
N HIS A 88 12.14 4.37 -14.29
CA HIS A 88 10.75 4.43 -13.85
C HIS A 88 10.52 5.40 -12.67
N MET A 89 11.59 5.90 -12.03
CA MET A 89 11.49 6.80 -10.90
C MET A 89 10.90 8.14 -11.35
N GLY A 90 9.87 8.62 -10.67
CA GLY A 90 9.24 9.92 -10.95
C GLY A 90 8.58 10.04 -12.33
N LYS A 91 8.20 8.91 -12.96
CA LYS A 91 7.75 8.87 -14.35
C LYS A 91 6.23 8.90 -14.52
N TYR A 92 5.47 8.38 -13.56
CA TYR A 92 4.06 8.06 -13.74
C TYR A 92 3.16 8.97 -12.91
N PRO A 93 2.01 9.44 -13.44
CA PRO A 93 0.91 9.83 -12.59
C PRO A 93 0.54 8.63 -11.70
N VAL A 94 0.53 8.79 -10.39
CA VAL A 94 0.14 7.72 -9.48
C VAL A 94 -1.22 8.05 -8.88
N VAL A 95 -2.18 7.15 -9.05
CA VAL A 95 -3.48 7.21 -8.35
C VAL A 95 -3.41 6.30 -7.14
N SER A 96 -3.54 6.82 -5.92
CA SER A 96 -3.29 6.07 -4.68
C SER A 96 -4.42 6.24 -3.66
N ILE A 97 -5.14 5.16 -3.36
CA ILE A 97 -6.25 5.18 -2.40
C ILE A 97 -6.07 4.10 -1.32
N SER A 98 -6.59 4.38 -0.12
CA SER A 98 -6.71 3.39 0.95
C SER A 98 -8.17 3.24 1.37
N LEU A 99 -8.68 2.00 1.41
CA LEU A 99 -10.06 1.71 1.82
C LEU A 99 -10.18 1.36 3.31
N LYS A 100 -9.09 1.51 4.09
CA LYS A 100 -9.01 1.24 5.53
C LYS A 100 -10.10 1.93 6.35
N SER A 101 -10.48 3.14 5.95
CA SER A 101 -11.48 3.98 6.65
C SER A 101 -12.93 3.58 6.37
N MET A 102 -13.19 2.61 5.49
CA MET A 102 -14.54 2.21 5.08
C MET A 102 -15.21 1.17 6.00
N LYS A 103 -14.72 1.02 7.24
CA LYS A 103 -15.34 0.19 8.27
C LYS A 103 -16.44 0.96 9.00
N LEU A 104 -17.63 1.00 8.41
CA LEU A 104 -18.74 1.86 8.84
C LEU A 104 -20.05 1.09 9.09
N ALA A 105 -20.98 1.69 9.83
CA ALA A 105 -22.15 0.98 10.35
C ALA A 105 -23.24 0.73 9.28
N SER A 106 -23.25 1.52 8.20
CA SER A 106 -24.21 1.37 7.11
C SER A 106 -23.59 1.56 5.74
N TYR A 107 -24.30 1.10 4.70
CA TYR A 107 -23.92 1.31 3.31
C TYR A 107 -23.77 2.79 2.96
N GLU A 108 -24.69 3.65 3.41
CA GLU A 108 -24.69 5.08 3.12
C GLU A 108 -23.46 5.76 3.69
N GLN A 109 -23.09 5.41 4.94
CA GLN A 109 -21.87 5.93 5.56
C GLN A 109 -20.63 5.45 4.80
N ALA A 110 -20.57 4.16 4.45
CA ALA A 110 -19.45 3.60 3.71
C ALA A 110 -19.32 4.20 2.31
N PHE A 111 -20.43 4.44 1.60
CA PHE A 111 -20.44 5.10 0.32
C PHE A 111 -20.02 6.57 0.44
N GLU A 112 -20.49 7.29 1.46
CA GLU A 112 -20.03 8.66 1.71
C GLU A 112 -18.53 8.73 2.03
N MET A 113 -17.98 7.72 2.71
CA MET A 113 -16.53 7.60 2.91
C MET A 113 -15.79 7.33 1.60
N LEU A 114 -16.32 6.49 0.71
CA LEU A 114 -15.77 6.30 -0.63
C LEU A 114 -15.70 7.64 -1.39
N LYS A 115 -16.76 8.46 -1.32
CA LYS A 115 -16.79 9.79 -1.94
C LYS A 115 -15.68 10.68 -1.40
N LYS A 116 -15.43 10.65 -0.08
CA LYS A 116 -14.31 11.40 0.54
C LYS A 116 -12.95 10.94 0.04
N ILE A 117 -12.72 9.63 0.00
CA ILE A 117 -11.47 9.05 -0.50
C ILE A 117 -11.23 9.44 -1.97
N MET A 118 -12.27 9.37 -2.81
CA MET A 118 -12.18 9.82 -4.21
C MET A 118 -11.93 11.33 -4.30
N ALA A 119 -12.63 12.14 -3.51
CA ALA A 119 -12.48 13.59 -3.51
C ALA A 119 -11.06 14.03 -3.13
N GLU A 120 -10.47 13.42 -2.09
CA GLU A 120 -9.10 13.67 -1.65
C GLU A 120 -8.09 13.33 -2.76
N GLU A 121 -8.28 12.18 -3.41
CA GLU A 121 -7.40 11.76 -4.49
C GLU A 121 -7.53 12.64 -5.74
N TYR A 122 -8.75 13.07 -6.09
CA TYR A 122 -8.97 14.04 -7.17
C TYR A 122 -8.35 15.40 -6.84
N LEU A 123 -8.46 15.85 -5.60
CA LEU A 123 -7.88 17.12 -5.18
C LEU A 123 -6.35 17.10 -5.32
N ARG A 124 -5.71 15.97 -5.02
CA ARG A 124 -4.25 15.80 -5.12
C ARG A 124 -3.72 16.04 -6.54
N HIS A 125 -4.51 15.67 -7.55
CA HIS A 125 -4.19 15.86 -8.96
C HIS A 125 -4.74 17.17 -9.55
N TRP A 126 -5.37 18.03 -8.73
CA TRP A 126 -5.97 19.26 -9.22
C TRP A 126 -4.94 20.24 -9.79
N ALA A 127 -3.73 20.29 -9.25
CA ALA A 127 -2.68 21.18 -9.78
C ALA A 127 -2.30 20.79 -11.22
N ASP A 128 -2.21 19.50 -11.51
CA ASP A 128 -1.87 18.99 -12.85
C ASP A 128 -3.03 19.08 -13.85
N ILE A 129 -4.26 19.12 -13.35
CA ILE A 129 -5.49 19.07 -14.17
C ILE A 129 -6.13 20.45 -14.36
N GLY A 130 -6.19 21.26 -13.31
CA GLY A 130 -6.90 22.55 -13.29
C GLY A 130 -6.35 23.54 -14.31
N ASP A 131 -5.03 23.56 -14.47
CA ASP A 131 -4.32 24.45 -15.39
C ASP A 131 -4.23 23.89 -16.82
N SER A 132 -4.72 22.67 -17.05
CA SER A 132 -4.62 22.00 -18.35
C SER A 132 -5.81 22.35 -19.26
N ASP A 133 -5.54 22.82 -20.47
CA ASP A 133 -6.55 23.03 -21.52
C ASP A 133 -6.88 21.75 -22.32
N ARG A 134 -6.33 20.60 -21.90
CA ARG A 134 -6.50 19.34 -22.62
C ARG A 134 -7.80 18.61 -22.32
N LEU A 135 -8.43 18.91 -21.18
CA LEU A 135 -9.74 18.36 -20.84
C LEU A 135 -10.85 19.23 -21.42
N THR A 136 -11.86 18.57 -21.98
CA THR A 136 -13.11 19.22 -22.39
C THR A 136 -13.85 19.81 -21.18
N GLN A 137 -14.69 20.81 -21.41
CA GLN A 137 -15.50 21.42 -20.35
C GLN A 137 -16.35 20.38 -19.56
N PRO A 138 -17.05 19.43 -20.20
CA PRO A 138 -17.80 18.41 -19.46
C PRO A 138 -16.92 17.48 -18.59
N GLN A 139 -15.70 17.16 -19.04
CA GLN A 139 -14.75 16.38 -18.23
C GLN A 139 -14.29 17.19 -17.03
N LYS A 140 -13.93 18.47 -17.20
CA LYS A 140 -13.57 19.35 -16.08
C LYS A 140 -14.72 19.47 -15.08
N GLU A 141 -15.96 19.65 -15.55
CA GLU A 141 -17.14 19.70 -14.68
C GLU A 141 -17.35 18.38 -13.92
N SER A 142 -17.19 17.24 -14.57
CA SER A 142 -17.32 15.92 -13.93
C SER A 142 -16.23 15.68 -12.89
N PHE A 143 -15.00 16.09 -13.19
CA PHE A 143 -13.88 16.06 -12.26
C PHE A 143 -14.17 16.89 -11.01
N LEU A 144 -14.63 18.13 -11.20
CA LEU A 144 -14.99 19.04 -10.11
C LEU A 144 -16.16 18.49 -9.28
N ARG A 145 -17.15 17.83 -9.90
CA ARG A 145 -18.25 17.19 -9.16
C ARG A 145 -17.74 16.08 -8.24
N ILE A 146 -16.80 15.25 -8.68
CA ILE A 146 -16.22 14.17 -7.83
C ILE A 146 -15.35 14.79 -6.73
N ARG A 147 -14.45 15.71 -7.09
CA ARG A 147 -13.55 16.43 -6.16
C ARG A 147 -14.33 17.15 -5.06
N ASP A 148 -15.45 17.79 -5.41
CA ASP A 148 -16.26 18.56 -4.46
C ASP A 148 -17.35 17.71 -3.79
N MET A 149 -17.33 16.38 -3.96
CA MET A 149 -18.30 15.42 -3.42
C MET A 149 -19.76 15.62 -3.85
N LYS A 150 -19.98 16.31 -4.98
CA LYS A 150 -21.29 16.61 -5.60
C LYS A 150 -21.67 15.64 -6.72
N GLY A 151 -20.84 14.64 -6.99
CA GLY A 151 -21.14 13.58 -7.96
C GLY A 151 -22.38 12.75 -7.60
N THR A 152 -23.03 12.22 -8.62
CA THR A 152 -24.08 11.20 -8.53
C THR A 152 -23.48 9.84 -8.18
N PHE A 153 -24.34 8.86 -7.84
CA PHE A 153 -23.89 7.48 -7.63
C PHE A 153 -23.08 6.93 -8.80
N GLY A 154 -23.49 7.24 -10.05
CA GLY A 154 -22.82 6.80 -11.27
C GLY A 154 -21.40 7.35 -11.40
N ASP A 155 -21.17 8.62 -11.05
CA ASP A 155 -19.83 9.25 -11.15
C ASP A 155 -18.77 8.51 -10.28
N TYR A 156 -19.18 7.82 -9.21
CA TYR A 156 -18.25 7.07 -8.34
C TYR A 156 -18.07 5.61 -8.75
N LEU A 157 -18.85 5.07 -9.69
CA LEU A 157 -18.70 3.69 -10.15
C LEU A 157 -17.49 3.51 -11.07
N ASP A 158 -17.02 4.57 -11.71
CA ASP A 158 -15.86 4.57 -12.61
C ASP A 158 -14.86 5.70 -12.31
N ALA A 159 -14.96 6.34 -11.14
CA ALA A 159 -14.13 7.47 -10.74
C ALA A 159 -12.62 7.21 -10.88
N LEU A 160 -12.13 6.00 -10.56
CA LEU A 160 -10.72 5.68 -10.74
C LEU A 160 -10.32 5.67 -12.22
N LYS A 161 -11.12 5.04 -13.09
CA LYS A 161 -10.88 5.03 -14.53
C LYS A 161 -10.90 6.46 -15.08
N PHE A 162 -11.92 7.23 -14.73
CA PHE A 162 -12.06 8.62 -15.19
C PHE A 162 -10.88 9.50 -14.77
N LEU A 163 -10.36 9.32 -13.55
CA LEU A 163 -9.17 10.01 -13.08
C LEU A 163 -7.94 9.65 -13.92
N THR A 164 -7.72 8.34 -14.18
CA THR A 164 -6.58 7.92 -15.02
C THR A 164 -6.67 8.43 -16.46
N GLU A 165 -7.87 8.56 -17.02
CA GLU A 165 -8.10 9.16 -18.34
C GLU A 165 -7.74 10.66 -18.33
N CYS A 166 -8.23 11.40 -17.34
CA CYS A 166 -7.89 12.82 -17.18
C CYS A 166 -6.38 13.03 -17.08
N LEU A 167 -5.71 12.24 -16.23
CA LEU A 167 -4.26 12.29 -16.05
C LEU A 167 -3.50 11.96 -17.33
N TYR A 168 -3.95 10.96 -18.09
CA TYR A 168 -3.34 10.62 -19.37
C TYR A 168 -3.47 11.76 -20.39
N GLN A 169 -4.64 12.40 -20.48
CA GLN A 169 -4.86 13.52 -21.39
C GLN A 169 -3.92 14.69 -21.05
N CYS A 170 -3.78 15.02 -19.75
CA CYS A 170 -2.93 16.10 -19.28
C CYS A 170 -1.42 15.78 -19.42
N ALA A 171 -0.97 14.64 -18.88
CA ALA A 171 0.44 14.32 -18.71
C ALA A 171 1.05 13.48 -19.86
N GLY A 172 0.23 12.85 -20.70
CA GLY A 172 0.66 11.98 -21.79
C GLY A 172 1.22 10.62 -21.35
N GLU A 173 1.14 10.30 -20.06
CA GLU A 173 1.68 9.07 -19.46
C GLU A 173 0.55 8.26 -18.85
N LYS A 174 0.63 6.93 -18.97
CA LYS A 174 -0.31 6.01 -18.33
C LYS A 174 -0.13 6.07 -16.81
N ALA A 175 -1.21 5.92 -16.06
CA ALA A 175 -1.19 6.03 -14.60
C ALA A 175 -0.87 4.69 -13.92
N VAL A 176 -0.15 4.74 -12.80
CA VAL A 176 -0.01 3.62 -11.87
C VAL A 176 -1.13 3.71 -10.84
N VAL A 177 -1.86 2.62 -10.59
CA VAL A 177 -2.98 2.61 -9.62
C VAL A 177 -2.63 1.77 -8.40
N LEU A 178 -2.63 2.40 -7.22
CA LEU A 178 -2.33 1.81 -5.93
C LEU A 178 -3.60 1.76 -5.08
N ILE A 179 -4.06 0.57 -4.71
CA ILE A 179 -5.26 0.37 -3.90
C ILE A 179 -4.91 -0.42 -2.64
N ASP A 180 -4.91 0.25 -1.49
CA ASP A 180 -4.64 -0.37 -0.20
C ASP A 180 -5.91 -0.81 0.53
N GLU A 181 -5.81 -1.95 1.22
CA GLU A 181 -6.84 -2.58 2.03
C GLU A 181 -8.19 -2.76 1.33
N TYR A 182 -8.19 -3.24 0.08
CA TYR A 182 -9.42 -3.39 -0.72
C TYR A 182 -10.50 -4.27 -0.07
N ASP A 183 -10.10 -5.19 0.82
CA ASP A 183 -10.99 -6.16 1.46
C ASP A 183 -11.72 -5.59 2.68
N VAL A 184 -11.25 -4.48 3.27
CA VAL A 184 -11.87 -3.84 4.45
C VAL A 184 -13.35 -3.47 4.25
N PRO A 185 -13.76 -2.76 3.18
CA PRO A 185 -15.17 -2.41 3.00
C PRO A 185 -16.05 -3.65 2.83
N LEU A 186 -15.53 -4.72 2.20
CA LEU A 186 -16.28 -5.95 1.95
C LEU A 186 -16.41 -6.82 3.19
N GLU A 187 -15.33 -6.95 3.97
CA GLU A 187 -15.35 -7.64 5.27
C GLU A 187 -16.33 -6.95 6.21
N ASN A 188 -16.27 -5.62 6.31
CA ASN A 188 -17.20 -4.86 7.14
C ASN A 188 -18.65 -4.99 6.67
N ALA A 189 -18.90 -4.88 5.36
CA ALA A 189 -20.25 -5.01 4.80
C ALA A 189 -20.85 -6.40 5.03
N TRP A 190 -20.02 -7.44 5.04
CA TRP A 190 -20.44 -8.80 5.40
C TRP A 190 -20.96 -8.89 6.83
N PHE A 191 -20.19 -8.37 7.80
CA PHE A 191 -20.59 -8.40 9.21
C PHE A 191 -21.77 -7.48 9.52
N SER A 192 -21.89 -6.37 8.79
CA SER A 192 -22.93 -5.36 9.01
C SER A 192 -24.17 -5.54 8.12
N GLY A 193 -24.23 -6.60 7.30
CA GLY A 193 -25.44 -6.99 6.56
C GLY A 193 -25.75 -6.19 5.28
N PHE A 194 -24.78 -5.48 4.71
CA PHE A 194 -24.95 -4.69 3.47
C PHE A 194 -23.97 -5.09 2.34
N TYR A 195 -23.48 -6.34 2.38
CA TYR A 195 -22.50 -6.87 1.44
C TYR A 195 -22.90 -6.70 -0.03
N ASP A 196 -24.14 -7.01 -0.40
CA ASP A 196 -24.60 -6.99 -1.80
C ASP A 196 -24.62 -5.57 -2.41
N GLN A 197 -24.85 -4.55 -1.58
CA GLN A 197 -24.75 -3.16 -2.00
C GLN A 197 -23.28 -2.75 -2.18
N MET A 198 -22.42 -3.09 -1.20
CA MET A 198 -21.00 -2.70 -1.24
C MET A 198 -20.23 -3.42 -2.35
N ILE A 199 -20.46 -4.71 -2.55
CA ILE A 199 -19.79 -5.50 -3.59
C ILE A 199 -20.07 -4.93 -4.98
N THR A 200 -21.28 -4.39 -5.21
CA THR A 200 -21.68 -3.80 -6.48
C THR A 200 -20.86 -2.55 -6.79
N VAL A 201 -20.65 -1.69 -5.79
CA VAL A 201 -19.83 -0.47 -5.94
C VAL A 201 -18.37 -0.80 -6.16
N ILE A 202 -17.78 -1.61 -5.26
CA ILE A 202 -16.34 -1.95 -5.32
C ILE A 202 -16.01 -2.70 -6.62
N ARG A 203 -16.87 -3.62 -7.06
CA ARG A 203 -16.68 -4.34 -8.32
C ARG A 203 -16.69 -3.40 -9.52
N SER A 204 -17.68 -2.50 -9.64
CA SER A 204 -17.73 -1.55 -10.76
C SER A 204 -16.50 -0.63 -10.78
N LEU A 205 -16.11 -0.11 -9.60
CA LEU A 205 -14.95 0.76 -9.45
C LEU A 205 -13.64 0.07 -9.88
N PHE A 206 -13.48 -1.21 -9.54
CA PHE A 206 -12.27 -1.95 -9.83
C PHE A 206 -12.27 -2.49 -11.26
N GLU A 207 -13.38 -3.05 -11.76
CA GLU A 207 -13.47 -3.56 -13.13
C GLU A 207 -13.24 -2.46 -14.16
N SER A 208 -13.82 -1.27 -13.93
CA SER A 208 -13.61 -0.12 -14.81
C SER A 208 -12.14 0.31 -14.87
N ALA A 209 -11.47 0.41 -13.72
CA ALA A 209 -10.10 0.90 -13.62
C ALA A 209 -9.01 -0.12 -13.95
N LEU A 210 -9.25 -1.41 -13.68
CA LEU A 210 -8.23 -2.46 -13.71
C LEU A 210 -8.31 -3.41 -14.92
N LYS A 211 -9.41 -3.43 -15.67
CA LYS A 211 -9.56 -4.29 -16.87
C LYS A 211 -9.80 -3.50 -18.15
N THR A 212 -10.69 -2.52 -18.10
CA THR A 212 -11.14 -1.77 -19.27
C THR A 212 -10.52 -0.38 -19.32
N ASN A 213 -9.21 -0.30 -19.10
CA ASN A 213 -8.50 0.97 -18.93
C ASN A 213 -7.21 1.03 -19.74
N ASP A 214 -7.28 1.61 -20.94
CA ASP A 214 -6.10 1.80 -21.80
C ASP A 214 -5.08 2.78 -21.21
N HIS A 215 -5.48 3.55 -20.19
CA HIS A 215 -4.65 4.53 -19.49
C HIS A 215 -3.97 3.96 -18.24
N LEU A 216 -4.12 2.67 -17.96
CA LEU A 216 -3.42 1.99 -16.87
C LEU A 216 -2.02 1.54 -17.32
N ALA A 217 -0.99 1.91 -16.56
CA ALA A 217 0.36 1.38 -16.72
C ALA A 217 0.46 0.00 -16.06
N PHE A 218 0.17 -0.04 -14.76
CA PHE A 218 -0.06 -1.24 -13.97
C PHE A 218 -0.73 -0.84 -12.65
N ALA A 219 -1.28 -1.81 -11.94
CA ALA A 219 -1.87 -1.63 -10.62
C ALA A 219 -1.22 -2.51 -9.56
N VAL A 220 -1.25 -2.03 -8.31
CA VAL A 220 -0.91 -2.80 -7.12
C VAL A 220 -2.07 -2.72 -6.15
N VAL A 221 -2.57 -3.89 -5.73
CA VAL A 221 -3.74 -4.03 -4.87
C VAL A 221 -3.38 -4.87 -3.64
N THR A 222 -3.53 -4.32 -2.44
CA THR A 222 -3.13 -4.98 -1.18
C THR A 222 -4.33 -5.30 -0.29
N GLY A 223 -4.29 -6.45 0.38
CA GLY A 223 -5.33 -6.87 1.34
C GLY A 223 -4.87 -7.98 2.28
N CYS A 224 -5.71 -8.37 3.23
CA CYS A 224 -5.40 -9.38 4.24
C CYS A 224 -5.77 -10.80 3.82
N LEU A 225 -7.00 -11.04 3.37
CA LEU A 225 -7.52 -12.41 3.23
C LEU A 225 -8.34 -12.64 1.96
N ARG A 226 -8.41 -13.91 1.54
CA ARG A 226 -9.29 -14.46 0.49
C ARG A 226 -10.80 -14.40 0.84
N ILE A 227 -11.19 -13.75 1.94
CA ILE A 227 -12.57 -13.74 2.46
C ILE A 227 -13.51 -12.95 1.54
N SER A 228 -12.99 -11.98 0.79
CA SER A 228 -13.71 -11.53 -0.40
C SER A 228 -13.76 -12.72 -1.36
N ARG A 229 -14.94 -13.35 -1.44
CA ARG A 229 -15.28 -14.30 -2.51
C ARG A 229 -14.65 -13.78 -3.79
N GLU A 230 -14.12 -14.67 -4.61
CA GLU A 230 -13.51 -14.33 -5.90
C GLU A 230 -14.41 -13.45 -6.78
N SER A 231 -15.70 -13.29 -6.44
CA SER A 231 -16.72 -12.45 -7.07
C SER A 231 -16.28 -11.04 -7.50
N ILE A 232 -15.52 -10.27 -6.71
CA ILE A 232 -15.02 -8.95 -7.18
C ILE A 232 -14.00 -9.05 -8.32
N PHE A 233 -13.29 -10.18 -8.37
CA PHE A 233 -12.21 -10.40 -9.33
C PHE A 233 -12.59 -11.42 -10.40
N THR A 234 -13.80 -11.99 -10.37
CA THR A 234 -14.31 -12.89 -11.43
C THR A 234 -14.32 -12.21 -12.79
N GLY A 235 -14.50 -10.89 -12.81
CA GLY A 235 -14.37 -10.09 -14.03
C GLY A 235 -12.92 -9.86 -14.47
N LEU A 236 -11.92 -9.89 -13.57
CA LEU A 236 -10.52 -9.55 -13.87
C LEU A 236 -9.71 -10.77 -14.31
N ASN A 237 -9.60 -10.99 -15.62
CA ASN A 237 -8.79 -12.08 -16.20
C ASN A 237 -7.29 -11.73 -16.35
N ASN A 238 -6.89 -10.49 -16.07
CA ASN A 238 -5.51 -9.98 -16.10
C ASN A 238 -4.85 -9.93 -14.71
N LEU A 239 -5.51 -10.45 -13.67
CA LEU A 239 -5.06 -10.38 -12.29
C LEU A 239 -3.95 -11.41 -11.99
N LYS A 240 -2.77 -10.92 -11.60
CA LYS A 240 -1.70 -11.76 -11.05
C LYS A 240 -1.78 -11.79 -9.53
N ILE A 241 -2.11 -12.97 -8.97
CA ILE A 241 -2.31 -13.15 -7.53
C ILE A 241 -1.00 -13.61 -6.87
N ASN A 242 -0.36 -12.70 -6.13
CA ASN A 242 0.78 -13.00 -5.27
C ASN A 242 0.29 -13.31 -3.85
N SER A 243 -0.16 -14.54 -3.65
CA SER A 243 -0.66 -15.01 -2.36
C SER A 243 0.48 -15.43 -1.40
N ILE A 244 0.15 -15.76 -0.15
CA ILE A 244 1.10 -16.25 0.85
C ILE A 244 1.87 -17.50 0.36
N THR A 245 1.30 -18.29 -0.55
CA THR A 245 1.93 -19.52 -1.07
C THR A 245 2.85 -19.27 -2.27
N SER A 246 2.92 -18.05 -2.82
CA SER A 246 3.87 -17.76 -3.89
C SER A 246 5.28 -17.56 -3.32
N THR A 247 6.27 -18.21 -3.92
CA THR A 247 7.69 -17.99 -3.59
C THR A 247 8.14 -16.57 -3.96
N ALA A 248 7.59 -16.02 -5.04
CA ALA A 248 7.77 -14.63 -5.44
C ALA A 248 7.22 -13.67 -4.36
N PHE A 249 7.95 -12.59 -4.05
CA PHE A 249 7.59 -11.57 -3.05
C PHE A 249 7.40 -12.08 -1.62
N SER A 250 7.93 -13.26 -1.29
CA SER A 250 7.89 -13.81 0.06
C SER A 250 8.71 -12.95 1.03
N GLU A 251 9.83 -12.38 0.57
CA GLU A 251 10.76 -11.61 1.39
C GLU A 251 10.46 -10.10 1.44
N HIS A 252 9.57 -9.58 0.58
CA HIS A 252 9.24 -8.14 0.57
C HIS A 252 8.16 -7.73 1.57
N TYR A 253 7.51 -8.71 2.20
CA TYR A 253 6.50 -8.50 3.23
C TYR A 253 6.87 -9.34 4.45
N GLY A 254 7.08 -8.67 5.59
CA GLY A 254 7.67 -9.30 6.76
C GLY A 254 9.17 -9.09 6.85
N PHE A 255 9.75 -9.53 7.96
CA PHE A 255 11.21 -9.56 8.12
C PHE A 255 11.72 -10.97 7.95
N THR A 256 12.82 -11.14 7.23
CA THR A 256 13.56 -12.39 7.18
C THR A 256 14.41 -12.54 8.44
N GLN A 257 14.92 -13.74 8.70
CA GLN A 257 15.86 -13.94 9.82
C GLN A 257 17.07 -13.02 9.74
N GLY A 258 17.63 -12.80 8.54
CA GLY A 258 18.79 -11.93 8.37
C GLY A 258 18.50 -10.49 8.77
N GLU A 259 17.33 -9.96 8.41
CA GLU A 259 16.93 -8.60 8.74
C GLU A 259 16.61 -8.43 10.24
N VAL A 260 16.04 -9.46 10.87
CA VAL A 260 15.87 -9.49 12.33
C VAL A 260 17.24 -9.50 13.01
N ASP A 261 18.18 -10.30 12.52
CA ASP A 261 19.55 -10.37 13.08
C ASP A 261 20.26 -9.01 12.94
N GLU A 262 20.10 -8.31 11.82
CA GLU A 262 20.63 -6.95 11.60
C GLU A 262 20.01 -5.93 12.56
N MET A 263 18.69 -5.97 12.76
CA MET A 263 17.99 -5.12 13.72
C MET A 263 18.51 -5.39 15.15
N LEU A 264 18.52 -6.64 15.59
CA LEU A 264 19.03 -7.01 16.91
C LEU A 264 20.48 -6.55 17.13
N LYS A 265 21.32 -6.66 16.11
CA LYS A 265 22.70 -6.15 16.16
C LYS A 265 22.74 -4.63 16.31
N ALA A 266 21.92 -3.90 15.56
CA ALA A 266 21.85 -2.43 15.63
C ALA A 266 21.46 -1.91 17.02
N TYR A 267 20.59 -2.64 17.73
CA TYR A 267 20.14 -2.31 19.08
C TYR A 267 20.90 -3.04 20.20
N ARG A 268 21.97 -3.79 19.88
CA ARG A 268 22.80 -4.55 20.84
C ARG A 268 22.02 -5.59 21.66
N LEU A 269 21.06 -6.25 21.00
CA LEU A 269 20.19 -7.31 21.55
C LEU A 269 20.43 -8.66 20.85
N SER A 270 21.64 -8.91 20.36
CA SER A 270 21.95 -10.13 19.57
C SER A 270 21.73 -11.44 20.36
N GLU A 271 21.81 -11.39 21.68
CA GLU A 271 21.50 -12.49 22.59
C GLU A 271 20.01 -12.85 22.61
N LYS A 272 19.11 -11.93 22.25
CA LYS A 272 17.65 -12.16 22.16
C LYS A 272 17.20 -12.88 20.89
N ARG A 273 18.14 -13.22 20.00
CA ARG A 273 17.86 -13.91 18.73
C ARG A 273 17.07 -15.21 18.90
N GLY A 274 17.44 -16.04 19.87
CA GLY A 274 16.74 -17.30 20.15
C GLY A 274 15.31 -17.06 20.60
N GLU A 275 15.12 -16.08 21.50
CA GLU A 275 13.82 -15.70 22.04
C GLU A 275 12.87 -15.19 20.94
N ILE A 276 13.33 -14.26 20.08
CA ILE A 276 12.51 -13.77 18.97
C ILE A 276 12.14 -14.90 18.01
N ARG A 277 13.09 -15.79 17.69
CA ARG A 277 12.83 -16.91 16.79
C ARG A 277 11.75 -17.82 17.35
N ASP A 278 11.86 -18.20 18.61
CA ASP A 278 10.95 -19.17 19.20
C ASP A 278 9.53 -18.57 19.39
N TRP A 279 9.42 -17.24 19.50
CA TRP A 279 8.14 -16.55 19.75
C TRP A 279 7.45 -16.01 18.48
N TYR A 280 8.22 -15.57 17.48
CA TYR A 280 7.69 -14.78 16.37
C TYR A 280 7.98 -15.37 14.97
N ASN A 281 8.75 -16.46 14.85
CA ASN A 281 9.09 -17.12 13.58
C ASN A 281 7.97 -18.02 13.02
N GLY A 282 6.71 -17.60 13.16
CA GLY A 282 5.53 -18.44 12.92
C GLY A 282 4.98 -18.42 11.49
N TYR A 283 5.44 -17.51 10.62
CA TYR A 283 4.87 -17.34 9.28
C TYR A 283 5.77 -17.95 8.20
N CYS A 284 5.17 -18.76 7.33
CA CYS A 284 5.84 -19.32 6.16
C CYS A 284 5.19 -18.77 4.89
N PHE A 285 5.93 -17.97 4.13
CA PHE A 285 5.50 -17.39 2.85
C PHE A 285 6.29 -18.07 1.73
N GLY A 286 5.62 -18.90 0.93
CA GLY A 286 6.29 -19.79 -0.03
C GLY A 286 7.26 -20.73 0.67
N THR A 287 8.56 -20.54 0.46
CA THR A 287 9.65 -21.28 1.12
C THR A 287 10.35 -20.48 2.21
N SER A 288 10.02 -19.21 2.37
CA SER A 288 10.72 -18.29 3.29
C SER A 288 9.98 -18.21 4.62
N GLN A 289 10.73 -18.35 5.71
CA GLN A 289 10.23 -18.05 7.05
C GLN A 289 10.38 -16.56 7.30
N VAL A 290 9.28 -15.93 7.69
CA VAL A 290 9.24 -14.49 7.93
C VAL A 290 8.58 -14.17 9.26
N TYR A 291 9.00 -13.05 9.81
CA TYR A 291 8.51 -12.49 11.06
C TYR A 291 7.50 -11.39 10.78
N ASN A 292 6.51 -11.25 11.67
CA ASN A 292 5.64 -10.09 11.66
C ASN A 292 6.44 -8.83 12.07
N PRO A 293 6.58 -7.81 11.21
CA PRO A 293 7.37 -6.62 11.46
C PRO A 293 6.95 -5.88 12.73
N TRP A 294 5.65 -5.73 12.94
CA TRP A 294 5.12 -5.03 14.11
C TRP A 294 5.51 -5.73 15.40
N SER A 295 5.32 -7.05 15.49
CA SER A 295 5.67 -7.82 16.67
C SER A 295 7.17 -7.75 16.97
N VAL A 296 8.04 -7.85 15.96
CA VAL A 296 9.49 -7.71 16.13
C VAL A 296 9.86 -6.31 16.60
N ILE A 297 9.34 -5.27 15.95
CA ILE A 297 9.63 -3.88 16.31
C ILE A 297 9.22 -3.60 17.76
N ASN A 298 8.02 -3.99 18.17
CA ASN A 298 7.55 -3.76 19.54
C ASN A 298 8.37 -4.54 20.56
N TYR A 299 8.79 -5.77 20.24
CA TYR A 299 9.64 -6.55 21.11
C TYR A 299 11.01 -5.88 21.32
N VAL A 300 11.64 -5.39 20.25
CA VAL A 300 12.93 -4.69 20.33
C VAL A 300 12.78 -3.37 21.10
N ASP A 301 11.68 -2.64 20.89
CA ASP A 301 11.37 -1.40 21.61
C ASP A 301 11.21 -1.65 23.11
N ALA A 302 10.46 -2.68 23.49
CA ALA A 302 10.30 -3.09 24.89
C ALA A 302 11.65 -3.48 25.52
N CYS A 303 12.46 -4.30 24.84
CA CYS A 303 13.79 -4.68 25.34
C CYS A 303 14.72 -3.47 25.55
N ARG A 304 14.59 -2.45 24.71
CA ARG A 304 15.35 -1.21 24.85
C ARG A 304 14.90 -0.41 26.08
N ALA A 305 13.59 -0.29 26.31
CA ALA A 305 13.06 0.39 27.49
C ALA A 305 13.50 -0.28 28.81
N ASP A 306 13.57 -1.61 28.82
CA ASP A 306 14.11 -2.41 29.92
C ASP A 306 15.60 -2.13 30.19
N ALA A 307 16.41 -2.06 29.13
CA ALA A 307 17.85 -1.78 29.23
C ALA A 307 18.15 -0.35 29.72
N ASP A 308 17.29 0.62 29.39
CA ASP A 308 17.39 2.01 29.81
C ASP A 308 16.84 2.27 31.22
N GLY A 309 16.39 1.23 31.93
CA GLY A 309 15.91 1.31 33.32
C GLY A 309 14.50 1.86 33.50
N ASN A 310 13.71 1.90 32.42
CA ASN A 310 12.38 2.54 32.37
C ASN A 310 11.21 1.54 32.32
N ALA A 311 11.44 0.28 32.68
CA ALA A 311 10.48 -0.79 32.42
C ALA A 311 9.50 -1.09 33.56
N GLU A 312 8.21 -0.92 33.26
CA GLU A 312 7.19 -1.84 33.77
C GLU A 312 7.36 -3.19 33.05
N LYS A 313 7.32 -4.31 33.78
CA LYS A 313 7.46 -5.65 33.21
C LYS A 313 6.42 -5.88 32.09
N HIS A 314 6.80 -5.70 30.83
CA HIS A 314 5.92 -5.96 29.70
C HIS A 314 5.88 -7.47 29.41
N GLU A 315 5.06 -8.19 30.20
CA GLU A 315 4.69 -9.56 29.90
C GLU A 315 3.90 -9.64 28.58
N LYS A 316 4.42 -10.43 27.63
CA LYS A 316 3.66 -11.29 26.68
C LYS A 316 2.55 -10.65 25.82
N LEU A 317 2.51 -9.34 25.60
CA LEU A 317 1.35 -8.69 24.98
C LEU A 317 1.42 -8.43 23.46
N TYR A 318 2.52 -8.74 22.76
CA TYR A 318 2.68 -8.36 21.34
C TYR A 318 2.40 -9.46 20.31
N CYS A 319 1.65 -10.51 20.68
CA CYS A 319 1.02 -11.40 19.70
C CYS A 319 -0.30 -10.79 19.24
N ALA A 320 -0.24 -9.89 18.27
CA ALA A 320 -1.44 -9.36 17.61
C ALA A 320 -2.01 -10.42 16.65
N PHE A 321 -3.18 -10.96 16.98
CA PHE A 321 -4.09 -11.61 16.04
C PHE A 321 -4.56 -10.61 14.96
#